data_AF-U2ZX33-F1
#
_entry.id   AF-U2ZX33-F1
#
_cell.length_a   1.000
_cell.length_b   1.000
_cell.length_c   1.000
_cell.angle_alpha   90.00
_cell.angle_beta   90.00
_cell.angle_gamma   90.00
#
_symmetry.space_group_name_H-M   'P 1'
#
loop_
_entity.id
_entity.type
_entity.pdbx_description
1 polymer ?
#
loop_
_entity_poly.entity_id
_entity_poly.type
_entity_poly.pdbx_seq_one_letter_code
_entity_poly.pdbx_strand_id
1 'polypeptide(L)'
;MFDHVVFGVRDYEKSKAFFLKVLAPIGIEVVSEGELGIELSADGKTSLCIRLQPVETPSHLHLAFVAENREQVDSFHRVALEFGA
;
A
#
# COMPACT_ATOMS: atom_id res chain seq x y z
N MET A 1 -13.29 -7.66 -11.63
CA MET A 1 -12.00 -8.02 -11.00
C MET A 1 -11.01 -6.94 -11.38
N PHE A 2 -10.29 -6.37 -10.41
CA PHE A 2 -9.26 -5.39 -10.69
C PHE A 2 -7.93 -6.11 -10.86
N ASP A 3 -7.19 -5.76 -11.90
CA ASP A 3 -5.83 -6.24 -12.10
C ASP A 3 -4.85 -5.42 -11.26
N HIS A 4 -4.95 -4.09 -11.33
CA HIS A 4 -4.19 -3.19 -10.48
C HIS A 4 -4.96 -1.89 -10.21
N VAL A 5 -4.63 -1.23 -9.10
CA VAL A 5 -5.12 0.10 -8.74
C VAL A 5 -3.93 1.04 -8.61
N VAL A 6 -3.90 2.10 -9.42
CA VAL A 6 -2.83 3.11 -9.37
C VAL A 6 -3.37 4.42 -8.83
N PHE A 7 -2.71 4.98 -7.81
CA PHE A 7 -3.08 6.27 -7.25
C PHE A 7 -1.87 7.16 -6.96
N GLY A 8 -2.11 8.47 -6.93
CA GLY A 8 -1.11 9.48 -6.59
C GLY A 8 -1.13 9.79 -5.10
N VAL A 9 0.01 10.25 -4.58
CA VAL A 9 0.20 10.63 -3.18
C VAL A 9 0.91 11.98 -3.08
N ARG A 10 0.80 12.66 -1.95
CA ARG A 10 1.46 13.98 -1.74
C ARG A 10 2.96 13.88 -1.51
N ASP A 11 3.41 12.79 -0.89
CA ASP A 11 4.80 12.54 -0.54
C ASP A 11 5.09 11.06 -0.80
N TYR A 12 5.78 10.78 -1.90
CA TYR A 12 6.03 9.41 -2.37
C TYR A 12 6.80 8.58 -1.34
N GLU A 13 7.91 9.12 -0.82
CA GLU A 13 8.77 8.37 0.11
C GLU A 13 8.06 8.06 1.42
N LYS A 14 7.29 9.02 1.97
CA LYS A 14 6.50 8.76 3.18
C LYS A 14 5.39 7.75 2.94
N SER A 15 4.65 7.89 1.84
CA SER A 15 3.57 6.95 1.52
C SER A 15 4.11 5.55 1.23
N LYS A 16 5.18 5.44 0.45
CA LYS A 16 5.88 4.17 0.20
C LYS A 16 6.30 3.51 1.51
N ALA A 17 7.01 4.22 2.39
CA ALA A 17 7.46 3.68 3.67
C ALA A 17 6.29 3.21 4.54
N PHE A 18 5.21 4.00 4.59
CA PHE A 18 3.99 3.65 5.33
C PHE A 18 3.35 2.37 4.78
N PHE A 19 2.99 2.34 3.49
CA PHE A 19 2.29 1.19 2.91
C PHE A 19 3.13 -0.09 2.95
N LEU A 20 4.45 0.00 2.73
CA LEU A 20 5.34 -1.15 2.87
C LEU A 20 5.33 -1.75 4.28
N LYS A 21 5.37 -0.90 5.30
CA LYS A 21 5.41 -1.37 6.69
C LYS A 21 4.07 -1.90 7.14
N VAL A 22 3.01 -1.17 6.82
CA VAL A 22 1.65 -1.46 7.29
C VAL A 22 1.05 -2.68 6.59
N LEU A 23 1.39 -2.93 5.32
CA LEU A 23 0.85 -4.06 4.56
C LEU A 23 1.71 -5.34 4.68
N ALA A 24 2.93 -5.27 5.19
CA ALA A 24 3.77 -6.46 5.42
C ALA A 24 3.11 -7.56 6.28
N PRO A 25 2.34 -7.26 7.37
CA PRO A 25 1.69 -8.29 8.17
C PRO A 25 0.66 -9.14 7.43
N ILE A 26 0.09 -8.61 6.34
CA ILE A 26 -0.86 -9.33 5.47
C ILE A 26 -0.19 -9.88 4.20
N GLY A 27 1.15 -9.94 4.20
CA GLY A 27 1.93 -10.59 3.13
C GLY A 27 2.06 -9.78 1.85
N ILE A 28 1.73 -8.48 1.85
CA ILE A 28 1.95 -7.62 0.68
C ILE A 28 3.41 -7.17 0.65
N GLU A 29 4.06 -7.38 -0.49
CA GLU A 29 5.47 -7.09 -0.73
C GLU A 29 5.67 -6.28 -2.01
N VAL A 30 6.90 -5.84 -2.25
CA VAL A 30 7.28 -5.15 -3.50
C VAL A 30 7.39 -6.16 -4.63
N VAL A 31 6.61 -5.95 -5.67
CA VAL A 31 6.71 -6.72 -6.92
C VAL A 31 7.64 -6.02 -7.90
N SER A 32 7.54 -4.70 -7.98
CA SER A 32 8.31 -3.88 -8.91
C SER A 32 8.50 -2.47 -8.36
N GLU A 33 9.63 -1.84 -8.72
CA GLU A 33 9.86 -0.42 -8.50
C GLU A 33 10.67 0.16 -9.66
N GLY A 34 10.27 1.34 -10.15
CA GLY A 34 10.94 2.02 -11.26
C GLY A 34 10.44 3.44 -11.50
N GLU A 35 10.62 3.93 -12.72
CA GLU A 35 10.33 5.33 -13.09
C GLU A 35 8.86 5.74 -12.88
N LEU A 36 7.94 4.77 -12.84
CA LEU A 36 6.52 5.01 -12.62
C LEU A 36 6.11 4.95 -11.14
N GLY A 37 6.98 4.46 -10.26
CA GLY A 37 6.73 4.27 -8.83
C GLY A 37 6.85 2.82 -8.40
N ILE A 38 6.07 2.44 -7.39
CA ILE A 38 6.13 1.13 -6.75
C ILE A 38 4.85 0.34 -6.98
N GLU A 39 5.01 -0.97 -7.18
CA GLU A 39 3.96 -1.96 -7.27
C GLU A 39 4.03 -2.92 -6.09
N LEU A 40 2.89 -3.08 -5.40
CA LEU A 40 2.73 -3.89 -4.21
C LEU A 40 1.69 -4.99 -4.44
N SER A 41 2.00 -6.24 -4.06
CA SER A 41 1.04 -7.35 -4.14
C SER A 41 1.34 -8.42 -3.10
N ALA A 42 0.32 -9.20 -2.74
CA ALA A 42 0.47 -10.41 -1.90
C ALA A 42 0.55 -11.70 -2.73
N ASP A 43 -0.03 -11.72 -3.94
CA ASP A 43 -0.21 -12.95 -4.72
C ASP A 43 0.18 -12.80 -6.20
N GLY A 44 0.61 -11.60 -6.62
CA GLY A 44 0.96 -11.28 -8.00
C GLY A 44 -0.25 -11.27 -8.96
N LYS A 45 -1.48 -11.32 -8.46
CA LYS A 45 -2.72 -11.29 -9.27
C LYS A 45 -3.43 -9.95 -9.18
N THR A 46 -3.33 -9.29 -8.03
CA THR A 46 -3.86 -7.94 -7.85
C THR A 46 -2.82 -7.04 -7.21
N SER A 47 -2.59 -5.89 -7.82
CA SER A 47 -1.55 -4.96 -7.39
C SER A 47 -2.09 -3.60 -6.94
N LEU A 48 -1.46 -3.06 -5.91
CA LEU A 48 -1.61 -1.68 -5.48
C LEU A 48 -0.37 -0.90 -5.91
N CYS A 49 -0.55 0.15 -6.70
CA CYS A 49 0.55 0.94 -7.24
C CYS A 49 0.50 2.39 -6.77
N ILE A 50 1.64 2.89 -6.28
CA ILE A 50 1.81 4.28 -5.86
C ILE A 50 2.66 4.98 -6.93
N ARG A 51 2.12 6.04 -7.54
CA ARG A 51 2.87 6.81 -8.56
C ARG A 51 4.05 7.54 -7.94
N LEU A 52 5.20 7.48 -8.60
CA LEU A 52 6.41 8.20 -8.19
C LEU A 52 6.18 9.72 -8.17
N GLN A 53 5.52 10.24 -9.20
CA GLN A 53 5.21 11.66 -9.32
C GLN A 53 4.20 12.08 -8.25
N PRO A 54 4.54 13.01 -7.33
CA PRO A 54 3.62 13.48 -6.31
C PRO A 54 2.44 14.26 -6.92
N VAL A 55 1.29 14.17 -6.24
CA VAL A 55 0.05 14.89 -6.56
C VAL A 55 -0.31 15.78 -5.37
N GLU A 56 -0.47 17.09 -5.58
CA GLU A 56 -0.77 18.02 -4.48
C GLU A 56 -2.09 17.70 -3.75
N THR A 57 -3.11 17.30 -4.51
CA THR A 57 -4.46 16.98 -4.02
C THR A 57 -4.88 15.58 -4.48
N PRO A 58 -4.38 14.51 -3.84
CA PRO A 58 -4.74 13.15 -4.23
C PRO A 58 -6.21 12.85 -3.92
N SER A 59 -6.80 11.95 -4.70
CA SER A 59 -8.19 11.52 -4.51
C SER A 59 -8.40 10.91 -3.13
N HIS A 60 -9.57 11.17 -2.53
CA HIS A 60 -10.00 10.44 -1.34
C HIS A 60 -10.39 9.01 -1.74
N LEU A 61 -9.69 8.01 -1.18
CA LEU A 61 -9.88 6.60 -1.51
C LEU A 61 -10.21 5.81 -0.24
N HIS A 62 -11.11 4.84 -0.39
CA HIS A 62 -11.31 3.78 0.58
C HIS A 62 -10.75 2.48 0.00
N LEU A 63 -9.69 1.96 0.61
CA LEU A 63 -9.04 0.71 0.21
C LEU A 63 -9.13 -0.26 1.39
N ALA A 64 -9.58 -1.48 1.12
CA ALA A 64 -9.67 -2.55 2.10
C ALA A 64 -8.91 -3.78 1.59
N PHE A 65 -8.13 -4.40 2.46
CA PHE A 65 -7.30 -5.55 2.14
C PHE A 65 -7.82 -6.78 2.86
N VAL A 66 -7.67 -7.95 2.23
CA VAL A 66 -8.05 -9.22 2.83
C VAL A 66 -6.96 -9.64 3.82
N ALA A 67 -7.37 -10.01 5.03
CA ALA A 67 -6.53 -10.67 6.02
C ALA A 67 -7.00 -12.13 6.17
N GLU A 68 -6.07 -13.05 6.40
CA GLU A 68 -6.37 -14.48 6.58
C GLU A 68 -6.97 -14.77 7.96
N ASN A 69 -6.65 -13.95 8.94
CA ASN A 69 -7.07 -14.11 10.34
C ASN A 69 -7.10 -12.76 11.07
N ARG A 70 -7.57 -12.79 12.33
CA ARG A 70 -7.71 -11.58 13.15
C ARG A 70 -6.36 -11.06 13.62
N GLU A 71 -5.39 -11.93 13.85
CA GLU A 71 -4.05 -11.57 14.30
C GLU A 71 -3.34 -10.68 13.28
N GLN A 72 -3.56 -10.92 11.98
CA GLN A 72 -3.08 -10.05 10.91
C GLN A 72 -3.74 -8.66 10.95
N VAL A 73 -5.04 -8.58 11.24
CA VAL A 73 -5.76 -7.29 11.40
C VAL A 73 -5.18 -6.50 12.57
N ASP A 74 -4.97 -7.16 13.71
CA ASP A 74 -4.40 -6.53 14.91
C ASP A 74 -2.97 -6.05 14.66
N SER A 75 -2.16 -6.85 13.96
CA SER A 75 -0.79 -6.48 13.60
C SER A 75 -0.75 -5.31 12.61
N PHE A 76 -1.56 -5.35 11.55
CA PHE A 76 -1.74 -4.25 10.60
C PHE A 76 -2.09 -2.95 11.34
N HIS A 77 -3.09 -3.00 12.23
CA HIS A 77 -3.56 -1.83 12.96
C HIS A 77 -2.48 -1.27 13.89
N ARG A 78 -1.79 -2.12 14.65
CA ARG A 78 -0.70 -1.69 15.53
C ARG A 78 0.43 -1.01 14.74
N VAL A 79 0.88 -1.63 13.65
CA VAL A 79 1.95 -1.06 12.81
C VAL A 79 1.49 0.25 12.16
N ALA A 80 0.23 0.36 11.73
CA ALA A 80 -0.30 1.62 11.18
C ALA A 80 -0.20 2.77 12.19
N LEU A 81 -0.57 2.53 13.45
CA LEU A 81 -0.44 3.54 14.51
C LEU A 81 1.02 3.92 14.80
N GLU A 82 1.94 2.95 14.81
CA GLU A 82 3.38 3.20 14.99
C GLU A 82 3.97 4.08 13.87
N PHE A 83 3.41 3.98 12.65
CA PHE A 83 3.83 4.74 11.47
C PHE A 83 2.97 5.99 11.19
N GLY A 84 2.15 6.43 12.15
CA GLY A 84 1.50 7.74 12.15
C GLY A 84 0.14 7.81 11.45
N ALA A 85 -0.61 6.69 11.44
CA ALA A 85 -2.03 6.70 11.09
C ALA A 85 -2.90 7.51 12.08
#